data_AF-A0A0L6V0S3-F1
#
_entry.id   AF-A0A0L6V0S3-F1
#
_cell.length_a   1.000
_cell.length_b   1.000
_cell.length_c   1.000
_cell.angle_alpha   90.00
_cell.angle_beta   90.00
_cell.angle_gamma   90.00
#
_symmetry.space_group_name_H-M   'P 1'
#
loop_
_entity.id
_entity.type
_entity.pdbx_description
1 polymer ?
#
loop_
_entity_poly.entity_id
_entity_poly.type
_entity_poly.pdbx_seq_one_letter_code
_entity_poly.pdbx_strand_id
1 'polypeptide(L)'
;MSTNEVIIARDSKVMLNNENYTLWLIPIEAKLYKTKSLNIVTGAVACPDPEKDKENARLYVKLNEEAYAEIVQHLSPEVLAYVSSSLPTTDKFDGYKLWQLLKTKFAGDDITSKTTALKKFLAVEYESRSFSRTLHLMTK
;
A
#
# COMPACT_ATOMS: atom_id res chain seq x y z
N MET A 1 5.04 11.53 -39.07
CA MET A 1 4.18 10.79 -38.11
C MET A 1 4.90 10.81 -36.78
N SER A 2 4.37 11.51 -35.78
CA SER A 2 4.98 11.63 -34.45
C SER A 2 4.59 10.42 -33.62
N THR A 3 5.54 9.59 -33.23
CA THR A 3 5.33 8.52 -32.27
C THR A 3 5.12 9.15 -30.90
N ASN A 4 3.87 9.20 -30.45
CA ASN A 4 3.54 9.43 -29.06
C ASN A 4 4.12 8.28 -28.25
N GLU A 5 5.26 8.51 -27.62
CA GLU A 5 5.72 7.66 -26.52
C GLU A 5 4.66 7.75 -25.43
N VAL A 6 3.84 6.70 -25.34
CA VAL A 6 2.98 6.48 -24.19
C VAL A 6 3.93 6.37 -22.99
N ILE A 7 4.01 7.44 -22.20
CA ILE A 7 4.58 7.38 -20.86
C ILE A 7 3.65 6.44 -20.10
N ILE A 8 3.95 5.15 -20.12
CA ILE A 8 3.33 4.18 -19.23
C ILE A 8 3.87 4.55 -17.85
N ALA A 9 3.17 5.44 -17.16
CA ALA A 9 3.27 5.52 -15.71
C ALA A 9 3.04 4.10 -15.24
N ARG A 10 4.11 3.46 -14.74
CA ARG A 10 4.02 2.12 -14.18
C ARG A 10 3.16 2.29 -12.93
N ASP A 11 1.86 2.12 -13.06
CA ASP A 11 0.95 1.85 -11.95
C ASP A 11 1.44 0.52 -11.36
N SER A 12 2.49 0.58 -10.55
CA SER A 12 3.10 -0.57 -9.94
C SER A 12 2.17 -1.03 -8.81
N LYS A 13 1.08 -1.67 -9.19
CA LYS A 13 0.18 -2.39 -8.29
C LYS A 13 1.00 -3.48 -7.63
N VAL A 14 1.21 -3.34 -6.31
CA VAL A 14 2.09 -4.23 -5.56
C VAL A 14 1.32 -5.49 -5.18
N MET A 15 1.91 -6.65 -5.42
CA MET A 15 1.44 -7.91 -4.83
C MET A 15 1.81 -7.93 -3.36
N LEU A 16 0.87 -7.64 -2.46
CA LEU A 16 1.16 -7.65 -1.03
C LEU A 16 1.43 -9.06 -0.53
N ASN A 17 2.52 -9.20 0.22
CA ASN A 17 2.87 -10.36 1.00
C ASN A 17 3.61 -9.89 2.25
N ASN A 18 3.88 -10.82 3.16
CA ASN A 18 4.53 -10.50 4.43
C ASN A 18 5.93 -9.90 4.27
N GLU A 19 6.58 -10.09 3.12
CA GLU A 19 7.95 -9.64 2.89
C GLU A 19 8.03 -8.24 2.28
N ASN A 20 6.93 -7.71 1.71
CA ASN A 20 6.92 -6.41 1.06
C ASN A 20 5.87 -5.43 1.61
N TYR A 21 5.06 -5.86 2.59
CA TYR A 21 4.06 -4.99 3.22
C TYR A 21 4.67 -3.71 3.79
N THR A 22 5.83 -3.81 4.48
CA THR A 22 6.55 -2.63 5.00
C THR A 22 7.01 -1.68 3.91
N LEU A 23 7.44 -2.19 2.74
CA LEU A 23 7.85 -1.37 1.62
C LEU A 23 6.65 -0.69 0.94
N TRP A 24 5.51 -1.38 0.89
CA TRP A 24 4.25 -0.82 0.38
C TRP A 24 3.65 0.23 1.33
N LEU A 25 3.80 0.06 2.65
CA LEU A 25 3.29 1.01 3.64
C LEU A 25 3.81 2.43 3.41
N ILE A 26 5.12 2.60 3.18
CA ILE A 26 5.77 3.92 3.07
C ILE A 26 5.07 4.85 2.04
N PRO A 27 4.92 4.48 0.75
CA PRO A 27 4.27 5.35 -0.22
C PRO A 27 2.78 5.56 0.07
N ILE A 28 2.09 4.57 0.63
CA ILE A 28 0.66 4.68 0.93
C ILE A 28 0.41 5.58 2.15
N GLU A 29 1.18 5.43 3.22
CA GLU A 29 1.13 6.31 4.39
C GLU A 29 1.41 7.76 3.98
N ALA A 30 2.38 8.01 3.09
CA ALA A 30 2.65 9.34 2.57
C ALA A 30 1.46 9.93 1.78
N LYS A 31 0.79 9.13 0.95
CA LYS A 31 -0.42 9.53 0.21
C LYS A 31 -1.57 9.85 1.16
N LEU A 32 -1.84 8.99 2.12
CA LEU A 32 -2.89 9.16 3.13
C LEU A 32 -2.61 10.33 4.09
N TYR A 33 -1.33 10.60 4.39
CA TYR A 33 -0.93 11.77 5.15
C TYR A 33 -1.24 13.06 4.38
N LYS A 34 -0.89 13.09 3.09
CA LYS A 34 -1.18 14.24 2.21
C LYS A 34 -2.67 14.53 2.11
N THR A 35 -3.52 13.49 2.12
CA THR A 35 -4.99 13.63 2.10
C THR A 35 -5.61 13.73 3.49
N LYS A 36 -4.80 13.77 4.56
CA LYS A 36 -5.23 13.89 5.97
C LYS A 36 -6.09 12.73 6.48
N SER A 37 -6.05 11.57 5.82
CA SER A 37 -6.82 10.38 6.20
C SER A 37 -6.00 9.30 6.92
N LEU A 38 -4.67 9.47 7.05
CA LEU A 38 -3.80 8.50 7.73
C LEU A 38 -4.25 8.20 9.17
N ASN A 39 -4.56 9.24 9.95
CA ASN A 39 -4.96 9.08 11.35
C ASN A 39 -6.33 8.39 11.51
N ILE A 40 -7.16 8.45 10.48
CA ILE A 40 -8.45 7.76 10.44
C ILE A 40 -8.21 6.27 10.25
N VAL A 41 -7.49 5.87 9.19
CA VAL A 41 -7.35 4.44 8.86
C VAL A 41 -6.45 3.67 9.85
N THR A 42 -5.55 4.38 10.53
CA THR A 42 -4.73 3.81 11.61
C THR A 42 -5.49 3.71 12.94
N GLY A 43 -6.67 4.35 13.05
CA GLY A 43 -7.46 4.39 14.28
C GLY A 43 -6.92 5.35 15.35
N ALA A 44 -6.00 6.25 14.98
CA ALA A 44 -5.48 7.27 15.89
C ALA A 44 -6.54 8.35 16.23
N VAL A 45 -7.54 8.52 15.37
CA VAL A 45 -8.72 9.36 15.61
C VAL A 45 -9.96 8.48 15.59
N ALA A 46 -10.78 8.57 16.64
CA ALA A 46 -12.07 7.92 16.69
C ALA A 46 -13.11 8.66 15.84
N CYS A 47 -14.08 7.92 15.30
CA CYS A 47 -15.22 8.52 14.61
C CYS A 47 -15.97 9.49 15.55
N PRO A 48 -16.16 10.76 15.17
CA PRO A 48 -16.92 11.71 15.97
C PRO A 48 -18.39 11.31 16.11
N ASP A 49 -19.00 11.67 17.23
CA ASP A 49 -20.44 11.48 17.46
C ASP A 49 -21.24 12.46 16.58
N PRO A 50 -22.07 11.97 15.64
CA PRO A 50 -22.80 12.82 14.69
C PRO A 50 -23.85 13.72 15.37
N GLU A 51 -24.28 13.40 16.59
CA GLU A 51 -25.20 14.24 17.37
C GLU A 51 -24.48 15.42 18.04
N LYS A 52 -23.22 15.21 18.43
CA LYS A 52 -22.40 16.22 19.12
C LYS A 52 -21.59 17.08 18.17
N ASP A 53 -21.11 16.50 17.07
CA ASP A 53 -20.21 17.14 16.12
C ASP A 53 -20.47 16.64 14.69
N LYS A 54 -21.58 17.12 14.14
CA LYS A 54 -22.07 16.71 12.82
C LYS A 54 -21.11 17.04 11.68
N GLU A 55 -20.37 18.15 11.77
CA GLU A 55 -19.45 18.58 10.72
C GLU A 55 -18.24 17.65 10.67
N ASN A 56 -17.60 17.39 11.81
CA ASN A 56 -16.44 16.49 11.85
C ASN A 56 -16.85 15.04 11.59
N ALA A 57 -18.03 14.58 12.00
CA ALA A 57 -18.53 13.26 11.65
C ALA A 57 -18.68 13.09 10.12
N ARG A 58 -19.21 14.10 9.42
CA ARG A 58 -19.30 14.10 7.95
C ARG A 58 -17.93 14.12 7.28
N LEU A 59 -17.03 14.95 7.79
CA LEU A 59 -15.66 15.03 7.28
C LEU A 59 -14.91 13.70 7.48
N TYR A 60 -15.09 13.06 8.64
CA TYR A 60 -14.52 11.75 8.94
C TYR A 60 -14.96 10.71 7.92
N VAL A 61 -16.27 10.59 7.68
CA VAL A 61 -16.82 9.63 6.69
C VAL A 61 -16.22 9.87 5.31
N LYS A 62 -16.21 11.13 4.86
CA LYS A 62 -15.65 11.49 3.55
C LYS A 62 -14.16 11.08 3.43
N LEU A 63 -13.34 11.44 4.42
CA LEU A 63 -11.91 11.12 4.39
C LEU A 63 -11.65 9.61 4.50
N ASN A 64 -12.51 8.86 5.20
CA ASN A 64 -12.44 7.41 5.29
C ASN A 64 -12.75 6.74 3.94
N GLU A 65 -13.77 7.22 3.22
CA GLU A 65 -14.11 6.75 1.87
C GLU A 65 -13.02 7.10 0.84
N GLU A 66 -12.46 8.31 0.91
CA GLU A 66 -11.34 8.71 0.07
C GLU A 66 -10.09 7.85 0.34
N ALA A 67 -9.82 7.52 1.60
CA ALA A 67 -8.74 6.61 1.96
C ALA A 67 -8.96 5.20 1.39
N TYR A 68 -10.18 4.69 1.44
CA TYR A 68 -10.51 3.41 0.83
C TYR A 68 -10.17 3.39 -0.66
N ALA A 69 -10.61 4.43 -1.40
CA ALA A 69 -10.32 4.54 -2.83
C ALA A 69 -8.80 4.63 -3.11
N GLU A 70 -8.08 5.45 -2.34
CA GLU A 70 -6.62 5.62 -2.46
C GLU A 70 -5.87 4.33 -2.18
N ILE A 71 -6.32 3.50 -1.22
CA ILE A 71 -5.70 2.21 -0.93
C ILE A 71 -5.98 1.22 -2.08
N VAL A 72 -7.26 1.07 -2.47
CA VAL A 72 -7.72 0.09 -3.47
C VAL A 72 -7.01 0.26 -4.81
N GLN A 73 -6.79 1.50 -5.28
CA GLN A 73 -6.12 1.74 -6.57
C GLN A 73 -4.67 1.24 -6.61
N HIS A 74 -4.03 1.08 -5.45
CA HIS A 74 -2.66 0.59 -5.32
C HIS A 74 -2.56 -0.91 -5.02
N LEU A 75 -3.69 -1.62 -5.00
CA LEU A 75 -3.71 -3.07 -4.80
C LEU A 75 -3.64 -3.81 -6.15
N SER A 76 -2.96 -4.94 -6.14
CA SER A 76 -2.94 -5.91 -7.25
C SER A 76 -4.25 -6.70 -7.32
N PRO A 77 -4.61 -7.25 -8.50
CA PRO A 77 -5.82 -8.06 -8.68
C PRO A 77 -5.96 -9.21 -7.66
N GLU A 78 -4.87 -9.86 -7.28
CA GLU A 78 -4.85 -10.96 -6.31
C GLU A 78 -5.24 -10.47 -4.91
N VAL A 79 -4.71 -9.32 -4.50
CA VAL A 79 -5.07 -8.71 -3.22
C VAL A 79 -6.51 -8.19 -3.26
N LEU A 80 -6.97 -7.65 -4.39
CA LEU A 80 -8.37 -7.25 -4.58
C LEU A 80 -9.33 -8.43 -4.49
N ALA A 81 -8.97 -9.60 -5.03
CA ALA A 81 -9.77 -10.81 -4.88
C ALA A 81 -9.87 -11.24 -3.42
N TYR A 82 -8.78 -11.14 -2.65
CA TYR A 82 -8.81 -11.38 -1.21
C TYR A 82 -9.68 -10.37 -0.45
N VAL A 83 -9.55 -9.07 -0.74
CA VAL A 83 -10.39 -8.03 -0.12
C VAL A 83 -11.86 -8.30 -0.44
N SER A 84 -12.18 -8.62 -1.69
CA SER A 84 -13.54 -8.94 -2.12
C SER A 84 -14.14 -10.16 -1.42
N SER A 85 -13.35 -11.14 -1.00
CA SER A 85 -13.84 -12.32 -0.30
C SER A 85 -13.86 -12.18 1.22
N SER A 86 -13.09 -11.23 1.78
CA SER A 86 -12.84 -11.15 3.22
C SER A 86 -13.41 -9.90 3.89
N LEU A 87 -13.62 -8.82 3.14
CA LEU A 87 -14.26 -7.60 3.66
C LEU A 87 -15.79 -7.73 3.55
N PRO A 88 -16.54 -7.62 4.66
CA PRO A 88 -18.00 -7.63 4.60
C PRO A 88 -18.54 -6.51 3.69
N THR A 89 -19.66 -6.76 3.01
CA THR A 89 -20.32 -5.75 2.17
C THR A 89 -20.72 -4.50 2.95
N THR A 90 -21.00 -4.62 4.25
CA THR A 90 -21.30 -3.50 5.16
C THR A 90 -20.12 -2.58 5.39
N ASP A 91 -18.90 -3.09 5.21
CA ASP A 91 -17.64 -2.39 5.45
C ASP A 91 -17.04 -1.90 4.11
N LYS A 92 -17.78 -2.05 3.00
CA LYS A 92 -17.35 -1.53 1.70
C LYS A 92 -17.25 0.00 1.78
N PHE A 93 -16.18 0.54 1.21
CA PHE A 93 -15.82 1.95 1.30
C PHE A 93 -15.32 2.42 2.67
N ASP A 94 -15.17 1.51 3.64
CA ASP A 94 -14.55 1.83 4.93
C ASP A 94 -13.01 1.65 4.84
N GLY A 95 -12.29 2.77 4.73
CA GLY A 95 -10.84 2.80 4.64
C GLY A 95 -10.15 2.23 5.88
N TYR A 96 -10.69 2.49 7.07
CA TYR A 96 -10.21 1.94 8.33
C TYR A 96 -10.34 0.41 8.34
N LYS A 97 -11.51 -0.14 8.01
CA LYS A 97 -11.72 -1.60 7.98
C LYS A 97 -10.81 -2.29 6.96
N LEU A 98 -10.68 -1.69 5.77
CA LEU A 98 -9.76 -2.18 4.75
C LEU A 98 -8.31 -2.19 5.25
N TRP A 99 -7.86 -1.11 5.89
CA TRP A 99 -6.51 -1.00 6.45
C TRP A 99 -6.25 -2.08 7.49
N GLN A 100 -7.17 -2.29 8.44
CA GLN A 100 -7.03 -3.33 9.47
C GLN A 100 -7.01 -4.74 8.84
N LEU A 101 -7.82 -5.00 7.82
CA LEU A 101 -7.85 -6.26 7.09
C LEU A 101 -6.48 -6.56 6.43
N LEU A 102 -5.92 -5.57 5.73
CA LEU A 102 -4.61 -5.71 5.07
C LEU A 102 -3.49 -5.89 6.10
N LYS A 103 -3.51 -5.10 7.17
CA LYS A 103 -2.53 -5.20 8.27
C LYS A 103 -2.56 -6.58 8.91
N THR A 104 -3.75 -7.08 9.24
CA THR A 104 -3.94 -8.40 9.87
C THR A 104 -3.39 -9.53 8.99
N LYS A 105 -3.55 -9.43 7.66
CA LYS A 105 -3.06 -10.45 6.75
C LYS A 105 -1.57 -10.36 6.43
N PHE A 106 -1.07 -9.14 6.22
CA PHE A 106 0.22 -8.94 5.53
C PHE A 106 1.31 -8.32 6.42
N ALA A 107 1.01 -7.84 7.63
CA ALA A 107 2.06 -7.28 8.48
C ALA A 107 3.13 -8.32 8.86
N GLY A 108 2.78 -9.61 8.86
CA GLY A 108 3.64 -10.68 9.37
C GLY A 108 4.04 -10.46 10.83
N ASP A 109 4.88 -11.33 11.39
CA ASP A 109 5.67 -10.94 12.55
C ASP A 109 6.76 -9.97 12.07
N ASP A 110 6.75 -8.75 12.60
CA ASP A 110 7.58 -7.59 12.21
C ASP A 110 9.06 -7.94 11.97
N ILE A 111 9.60 -8.93 12.70
CA ILE A 111 10.99 -9.41 12.60
C ILE A 111 11.24 -10.20 11.30
N THR A 112 10.33 -11.10 10.93
CA THR A 112 10.46 -11.97 9.75
C THR A 112 10.32 -11.15 8.47
N SER A 113 9.35 -10.23 8.45
CA SER A 113 9.11 -9.31 7.34
C SER A 113 10.33 -8.43 7.05
N LYS A 114 10.90 -7.81 8.09
CA LYS A 114 12.12 -6.98 8.00
C LYS A 114 13.34 -7.79 7.54
N THR A 115 13.52 -9.00 8.09
CA THR A 115 14.66 -9.87 7.73
C THR A 115 14.61 -10.29 6.27
N THR A 116 13.42 -10.62 5.76
CA THR A 116 13.28 -11.04 4.36
C THR A 116 13.39 -9.88 3.38
N ALA A 117 12.83 -8.71 3.71
CA ALA A 117 13.00 -7.49 2.91
C ALA A 117 14.49 -7.12 2.78
N LEU A 118 15.24 -7.16 3.88
CA LEU A 118 16.69 -6.93 3.88
C LEU A 118 17.45 -7.96 3.04
N LYS A 119 17.13 -9.26 3.17
CA LYS A 119 17.74 -10.32 2.35
C LYS A 119 17.51 -10.10 0.86
N LYS A 120 16.29 -9.72 0.46
CA LYS A 120 15.97 -9.43 -0.95
C LYS A 120 16.72 -8.22 -1.47
N PHE A 121 16.80 -7.14 -0.69
CA PHE A 121 17.56 -5.96 -1.05
C PHE A 121 19.05 -6.29 -1.28
N LEU A 122 19.65 -7.06 -0.37
CA LEU A 122 21.03 -7.53 -0.49
C LEU A 122 21.23 -8.47 -1.70
N ALA A 123 20.27 -9.35 -1.99
CA ALA A 123 20.33 -10.23 -3.15
C ALA A 123 20.28 -9.46 -4.47
N VAL A 124 19.42 -8.42 -4.57
CA VAL A 124 19.35 -7.54 -5.74
C VAL A 124 20.67 -6.78 -5.94
N GLU A 125 21.30 -6.29 -4.87
CA GLU A 125 22.62 -5.67 -4.98
C GLU A 125 23.71 -6.65 -5.43
N TYR A 126 23.67 -7.88 -4.94
CA TYR A 126 24.64 -8.90 -5.30
C TYR A 126 24.53 -9.28 -6.78
N GLU A 127 23.32 -9.56 -7.26
CA GLU A 127 23.06 -9.88 -8.67
C GLU A 127 23.41 -8.71 -9.60
N SER A 128 23.08 -7.47 -9.19
CA SER A 128 23.46 -6.26 -9.93
C SER A 128 24.99 -6.13 -10.06
N ARG A 129 25.74 -6.28 -8.95
CA ARG A 129 27.22 -6.21 -8.97
C ARG A 129 27.86 -7.37 -9.72
N SER A 130 27.25 -8.55 -9.70
CA SER A 130 27.68 -9.73 -10.48
C SER A 130 27.53 -9.46 -11.98
N PHE A 131 26.34 -9.00 -12.39
CA PHE A 131 26.06 -8.66 -13.77
C PHE A 131 26.99 -7.56 -14.30
N SER A 132 27.21 -6.48 -13.53
CA SER A 132 28.15 -5.42 -13.91
C SER A 132 29.59 -5.91 -14.08
N ARG A 133 30.05 -6.84 -13.24
CA ARG A 133 31.39 -7.44 -13.35
C ARG A 133 31.52 -8.30 -14.59
N THR A 134 30.52 -9.14 -14.89
CA THR A 134 30.51 -9.97 -16.09
C THR A 134 30.51 -9.11 -17.36
N LEU A 135 29.73 -8.03 -17.40
CA LEU A 135 29.70 -7.11 -18.54
C LEU A 135 31.05 -6.38 -18.75
N HIS A 136 31.74 -5.97 -17.67
CA HIS A 136 33.07 -5.37 -17.76
C HIS A 136 34.14 -6.34 -18.28
N LEU A 137 34.02 -7.64 -17.98
CA LEU A 137 34.95 -8.66 -18.47
C LEU A 137 34.70 -9.03 -19.95
N MET A 138 33.48 -8.85 -20.45
CA MET A 138 33.13 -9.09 -21.86
C MET A 138 33.43 -7.90 -22.79
N THR A 139 33.80 -6.74 -22.24
CA THR A 139 34.03 -5.50 -23.01
C THR A 139 35.51 -5.09 -23.07
N LYS A 140 36.42 -5.97 -22.63
CA LYS A 140 37.88 -5.87 -22.82
C LYS A 140 38.34 -6.92 -23.82
#